data_AF-A0A1X0IDV1-F1
#
_entry.id   AF-A0A1X0IDV1-F1
#
_cell.length_a   1.000
_cell.length_b   1.000
_cell.length_c   1.000
_cell.angle_alpha   90.00
_cell.angle_beta   90.00
_cell.angle_gamma   90.00
#
_symmetry.space_group_name_H-M   'P 1'
#
loop_
_entity.id
_entity.type
_entity.pdbx_description
1 polymer ?
#
loop_
_entity_poly.entity_id
_entity_poly.type
_entity_poly.pdbx_seq_one_letter_code
_entity_poly.pdbx_strand_id
1 'polypeptide(L)'
;MADSIHVVPTHLRQAAARHQETSEYLRTVPSSHEAIQESLDSLGPIFGELRDAGRELLELRRQCYEQQAADHADLADKLAASAAMWEQHEQESARNLGGIADRGR
;
A
#
# COMPACT_ATOMS: atom_id res chain seq x y z
N MET A 1 -10.05 -21.12 -17.84
CA MET A 1 -8.91 -21.96 -17.42
C MET A 1 -8.07 -21.07 -16.54
N ALA A 2 -8.17 -21.22 -15.21
CA ALA A 2 -7.32 -20.48 -14.30
C ALA A 2 -5.92 -21.07 -14.42
N ASP A 3 -4.96 -20.28 -14.88
CA ASP A 3 -3.56 -20.64 -14.75
C ASP A 3 -3.30 -21.01 -13.28
N SER A 4 -2.62 -22.12 -13.04
CA SER A 4 -2.18 -22.50 -11.70
C SER A 4 -1.36 -21.34 -11.14
N ILE A 5 -1.96 -20.54 -10.26
CA ILE A 5 -1.27 -19.45 -9.57
C ILE A 5 -0.22 -20.13 -8.70
N HIS A 6 1.01 -20.19 -9.18
CA HIS A 6 2.16 -20.60 -8.40
C HIS A 6 2.46 -19.46 -7.42
N VAL A 7 1.74 -19.43 -6.31
CA VAL A 7 1.98 -18.47 -5.25
C VAL A 7 3.32 -18.83 -4.61
N VAL A 8 4.31 -17.97 -4.83
CA VAL A 8 5.59 -18.04 -4.11
C VAL A 8 5.47 -17.04 -2.95
N PRO A 9 5.42 -17.48 -1.68
CA PRO A 9 5.26 -16.58 -0.54
C PRO A 9 6.30 -15.45 -0.51
N THR A 10 7.52 -15.72 -0.98
CA THR A 10 8.57 -14.71 -1.16
C THR A 10 8.15 -13.58 -2.11
N HIS A 11 7.48 -13.87 -3.23
CA HIS A 11 7.00 -12.83 -4.14
C HIS A 11 5.88 -12.00 -3.52
N LEU A 12 4.98 -12.63 -2.75
CA LEU A 12 3.94 -11.90 -2.01
C LEU A 12 4.56 -10.95 -0.97
N ARG A 13 5.57 -11.41 -0.23
CA ARG A 13 6.29 -10.57 0.74
C ARG A 13 7.06 -9.42 0.06
N GLN A 14 7.67 -9.66 -1.09
CA GLN A 14 8.32 -8.61 -1.88
C GLN A 14 7.31 -7.58 -2.40
N ALA A 15 6.15 -8.02 -2.89
CA ALA A 15 5.09 -7.13 -3.32
C ALA A 15 4.55 -6.31 -2.12
N ALA A 16 4.32 -6.95 -0.97
CA ALA A 16 3.91 -6.28 0.25
C ALA A 16 4.88 -5.17 0.65
N ALA A 17 6.19 -5.46 0.66
CA ALA A 17 7.22 -4.47 0.97
C ALA A 17 7.20 -3.26 0.02
N ARG A 18 7.02 -3.49 -1.29
CA ARG A 18 6.90 -2.40 -2.28
C ARG A 18 5.64 -1.57 -2.06
N HIS A 19 4.51 -2.20 -1.75
CA HIS A 19 3.27 -1.47 -1.45
C HIS A 19 3.42 -0.63 -0.18
N GLN A 20 4.08 -1.15 0.85
CA GLN A 20 4.39 -0.41 2.08
C GLN A 20 5.29 0.81 1.80
N GLU A 21 6.38 0.63 1.05
CA GLU A 21 7.28 1.72 0.65
C GLU A 21 6.54 2.81 -0.13
N THR A 22 5.68 2.43 -1.08
CA THR A 22 4.84 3.38 -1.82
C THR A 22 3.87 4.12 -0.90
N SER A 23 3.23 3.42 0.06
CA SER A 23 2.35 4.05 1.05
C SER A 23 3.09 5.12 1.85
N GLU A 24 4.28 4.79 2.35
CA GLU A 24 5.14 5.70 3.10
C GLU A 24 5.55 6.90 2.26
N TYR A 25 6.00 6.67 1.03
CA TYR A 25 6.35 7.75 0.10
C TYR A 25 5.16 8.68 -0.15
N LEU A 26 3.98 8.16 -0.48
CA LEU A 26 2.79 8.96 -0.76
C LEU A 26 2.38 9.83 0.43
N ARG A 27 2.55 9.36 1.67
CA ARG A 27 2.31 10.16 2.89
C ARG A 27 3.24 11.37 3.02
N THR A 28 4.41 11.35 2.39
CA THR A 28 5.35 12.49 2.45
C THR A 28 5.02 13.59 1.44
N VAL A 29 4.34 13.27 0.35
CA VAL A 29 4.10 14.19 -0.78
C VAL A 29 3.36 15.48 -0.35
N PRO A 30 2.31 15.43 0.49
CA PRO A 30 1.60 16.64 0.90
C PRO A 30 2.42 17.65 1.70
N SER A 31 3.60 17.28 2.23
CA SER A 31 4.47 18.23 2.95
C SER A 31 4.92 19.40 2.06
N SER A 32 5.00 19.20 0.75
CA SER A 32 5.31 20.24 -0.24
C SER A 32 4.17 21.24 -0.49
N HIS A 33 2.93 20.93 -0.07
CA HIS A 33 1.78 21.79 -0.32
C HIS A 33 1.84 23.12 0.45
N GLU A 34 2.54 23.16 1.58
CA GLU A 34 2.71 24.38 2.39
C GLU A 34 3.43 25.48 1.59
N ALA A 35 4.56 25.16 0.96
CA ALA A 35 5.31 26.11 0.14
C ALA A 35 4.51 26.60 -1.09
N ILE A 36 3.65 25.74 -1.66
CA ILE A 36 2.75 26.12 -2.75
C ILE A 36 1.67 27.07 -2.24
N GLN A 37 1.12 26.79 -1.05
CA GLN A 37 0.10 27.64 -0.42
C GLN A 37 0.68 29.01 -0.06
N GLU A 38 1.90 29.08 0.48
CA GLU A 38 2.61 30.35 0.71
C GLU A 38 2.79 31.15 -0.59
N SER A 39 3.17 30.48 -1.68
CA SER A 39 3.30 31.11 -2.99
C SER A 39 1.97 31.68 -3.47
N LEU A 40 0.86 30.95 -3.29
CA LEU A 40 -0.48 31.44 -3.62
C LEU A 40 -0.89 32.62 -2.72
N ASP A 41 -0.62 32.54 -1.42
CA ASP A 41 -0.98 33.58 -0.46
C ASP A 41 -0.16 34.87 -0.63
N SER A 42 1.00 34.80 -1.31
CA SER A 42 1.77 35.98 -1.73
C SER A 42 1.13 36.77 -2.88
N LEU A 43 0.14 36.20 -3.57
CA LEU A 43 -0.55 36.88 -4.66
C LEU A 43 -1.43 38.01 -4.14
N GLY A 44 -1.38 39.15 -4.82
CA GLY A 44 -2.19 40.33 -4.51
C GLY A 44 -3.70 40.06 -4.59
N PRO A 45 -4.53 40.96 -4.04
CA PRO A 45 -5.97 40.73 -3.85
C PRO A 45 -6.78 40.51 -5.13
N ILE A 46 -6.27 40.93 -6.30
CA ILE A 46 -6.89 40.69 -7.61
C ILE A 46 -6.98 39.19 -7.93
N PHE A 47 -6.12 38.37 -7.33
CA PHE A 47 -6.07 36.92 -7.55
C PHE A 47 -6.83 36.11 -6.48
N GLY A 48 -7.78 36.71 -5.75
CA GLY A 48 -8.52 36.03 -4.68
C GLY A 48 -9.16 34.70 -5.12
N GLU A 49 -9.87 34.70 -6.25
CA GLU A 49 -10.50 33.49 -6.79
C GLU A 49 -9.47 32.38 -7.13
N LEU A 50 -8.31 32.78 -7.65
CA LEU A 50 -7.21 31.84 -7.93
C LEU A 50 -6.63 31.24 -6.65
N ARG A 51 -6.51 32.04 -5.58
CA ARG A 51 -6.01 31.58 -4.28
C ARG A 51 -6.96 30.56 -3.66
N ASP A 52 -8.27 30.83 -3.72
CA ASP A 52 -9.29 29.93 -3.17
C ASP A 52 -9.34 28.62 -3.97
N ALA A 53 -9.36 28.70 -5.31
CA ALA A 53 -9.28 27.52 -6.17
C ALA A 53 -8.00 26.71 -5.96
N GLY A 54 -6.86 27.39 -5.76
CA GLY A 54 -5.58 26.74 -5.46
C GLY A 54 -5.60 25.99 -4.13
N ARG A 55 -6.18 26.60 -3.08
CA ARG A 55 -6.35 25.97 -1.76
C ARG A 55 -7.23 24.72 -1.84
N GLU A 56 -8.36 24.81 -2.52
CA GLU A 56 -9.28 23.69 -2.73
C GLU A 56 -8.59 22.54 -3.49
N LEU A 57 -7.83 22.87 -4.55
CA LEU A 57 -7.09 21.87 -5.33
C LEU A 57 -5.99 21.17 -4.51
N LEU A 58 -5.25 21.92 -3.68
CA LEU A 58 -4.22 21.34 -2.81
C LEU A 58 -4.82 20.40 -1.76
N GLU A 59 -5.99 20.76 -1.22
CA GLU A 59 -6.72 19.93 -0.28
C GLU A 59 -7.24 18.64 -0.94
N LEU A 60 -7.82 18.74 -2.14
CA LEU A 60 -8.22 17.56 -2.92
C LEU A 60 -7.02 16.65 -3.23
N ARG A 61 -5.87 17.21 -3.60
CA ARG A 61 -4.65 16.43 -3.83
C ARG A 61 -4.15 15.75 -2.56
N ARG A 62 -4.20 16.43 -1.41
CA ARG A 62 -3.84 15.85 -0.11
C ARG A 62 -4.69 14.62 0.19
N GLN A 63 -6.02 14.75 0.11
CA GLN A 63 -6.95 13.65 0.33
C GLN A 63 -6.71 12.47 -0.61
N CYS A 64 -6.44 12.76 -1.89
CA CYS A 64 -6.15 11.73 -2.89
C CYS A 64 -4.87 10.94 -2.55
N TYR A 65 -3.80 11.61 -2.14
CA TYR A 65 -2.56 10.95 -1.71
C TYR A 65 -2.75 10.15 -0.42
N GLU A 66 -3.53 10.66 0.54
CA GLU A 66 -3.84 9.94 1.78
C GLU A 66 -4.64 8.67 1.53
N GLN A 67 -5.64 8.74 0.66
CA GLN A 67 -6.44 7.57 0.28
C GLN A 67 -5.56 6.53 -0.44
N GLN A 68 -4.76 6.94 -1.42
CA GLN A 68 -3.86 6.03 -2.11
C GLN A 68 -2.84 5.39 -1.14
N ALA A 69 -2.29 6.18 -0.22
CA ALA A 69 -1.40 5.64 0.80
C ALA A 69 -2.09 4.59 1.68
N ALA A 70 -3.33 4.83 2.09
CA ALA A 70 -4.13 3.88 2.85
C ALA A 70 -4.40 2.59 2.06
N ASP A 71 -4.78 2.70 0.78
CA ASP A 71 -5.04 1.55 -0.10
C ASP A 71 -3.76 0.71 -0.32
N HIS A 72 -2.62 1.37 -0.49
CA HIS A 72 -1.32 0.70 -0.58
C HIS A 72 -0.94 -0.03 0.70
N ALA A 73 -1.19 0.55 1.88
CA ALA A 73 -0.93 -0.11 3.16
C ALA A 73 -1.82 -1.35 3.35
N ASP A 74 -3.13 -1.22 3.08
CA ASP A 74 -4.08 -2.33 3.16
C ASP A 74 -3.71 -3.47 2.20
N LEU A 75 -3.25 -3.16 0.98
CA LEU A 75 -2.78 -4.17 0.04
C LEU A 75 -1.49 -4.85 0.53
N ALA A 76 -0.56 -4.11 1.14
CA ALA A 76 0.64 -4.67 1.74
C ALA A 76 0.28 -5.69 2.85
N ASP A 77 -0.62 -5.31 3.74
CA ASP A 77 -1.10 -6.17 4.84
C ASP A 77 -1.76 -7.45 4.30
N LYS A 78 -2.63 -7.33 3.30
CA LYS A 78 -3.30 -8.47 2.66
C LYS A 78 -2.30 -9.43 1.98
N LEU A 79 -1.29 -8.90 1.32
CA LEU A 79 -0.24 -9.70 0.67
C LEU A 79 0.62 -10.44 1.70
N ALA A 80 1.00 -9.76 2.78
CA ALA A 80 1.76 -10.35 3.89
C ALA A 80 0.95 -11.45 4.59
N ALA A 81 -0.33 -11.20 4.89
CA ALA A 81 -1.23 -12.18 5.49
C ALA A 81 -1.40 -13.40 4.59
N SER A 82 -1.58 -13.19 3.28
CA SER A 82 -1.71 -14.28 2.29
C SER A 82 -0.45 -15.15 2.24
N ALA A 83 0.75 -14.55 2.30
CA ALA A 83 2.01 -15.28 2.35
C ALA A 83 2.12 -16.15 3.61
N ALA A 84 1.77 -15.60 4.76
CA ALA A 84 1.78 -16.32 6.04
C ALA A 84 0.79 -17.50 6.06
N MET A 85 -0.41 -17.30 5.53
CA MET A 85 -1.42 -18.37 5.42
C MET A 85 -0.95 -19.52 4.53
N TRP A 86 -0.31 -19.23 3.39
CA TRP A 86 0.25 -20.24 2.50
C TRP A 86 1.34 -21.06 3.18
N GLU A 87 2.27 -20.41 3.88
CA GLU A 87 3.35 -21.09 4.60
C GLU A 87 2.82 -21.97 5.74
N GLN A 88 1.80 -21.51 6.46
CA GLN A 88 1.15 -22.29 7.49
C GLN A 88 0.50 -23.56 6.91
N HIS A 89 -0.24 -23.42 5.80
CA HIS A 89 -0.88 -24.54 5.13
C HIS A 89 0.14 -25.58 4.62
N GLU A 90 1.27 -25.12 4.08
CA GLU A 90 2.35 -26.00 3.61
C GLU A 90 3.00 -26.76 4.79
N GLN A 91 3.28 -26.07 5.90
CA GLN A 91 3.84 -26.70 7.10
C GLN A 91 2.88 -27.73 7.72
N GLU A 92 1.60 -27.44 7.77
CA GLU A 92 0.58 -28.36 8.27
C GLU A 92 0.46 -29.61 7.38
N SER A 93 0.44 -29.41 6.06
CA SER A 93 0.39 -30.49 5.08
C SER A 93 1.63 -31.39 5.18
N ALA A 94 2.83 -30.80 5.30
CA ALA A 94 4.07 -31.56 5.46
C ALA A 94 4.08 -32.38 6.77
N ARG A 95 3.59 -31.83 7.89
CA ARG A 95 3.45 -32.56 9.16
C ARG A 95 2.48 -33.74 9.04
N ASN A 96 1.33 -33.51 8.40
CA ASN A 96 0.32 -34.54 8.21
C ASN A 96 0.84 -35.70 7.35
N LEU A 97 1.54 -35.40 6.24
CA LEU A 97 2.17 -36.41 5.38
C LEU A 97 3.28 -37.17 6.10
N GLY A 98 4.14 -36.48 6.85
CA GLY A 98 5.18 -37.11 7.67
C GLY A 98 4.61 -38.09 8.70
N GLY A 99 3.50 -37.72 9.36
CA GLY A 99 2.81 -38.58 10.31
C GLY A 99 2.18 -39.84 9.69
N ILE A 100 1.73 -39.77 8.43
CA ILE A 100 1.24 -40.95 7.69
C ILE A 100 2.41 -41.88 7.34
N ALA A 101 3.54 -41.32 6.87
CA ALA A 101 4.73 -42.11 6.52
C ALA A 101 5.32 -42.87 7.73
N ASP A 102 5.28 -42.27 8.93
CA ASP A 102 5.81 -42.88 10.15
C ASP A 102 4.90 -43.98 10.73
N ARG A 103 3.57 -43.86 10.54
CA ARG A 103 2.60 -44.88 10.97
C ARG A 103 2.59 -46.14 10.08
N GLY A 104 3.21 -46.07 8.91
CA GLY A 104 3.33 -47.19 7.97
C GLY A 104 4.55 -48.10 8.21
N ARG A 105 5.36 -47.84 9.24
CA ARG A 105 6.58 -48.59 9.56
C ARG A 105 6.42 -49.46 10.81
#